data_AF-A0AAI8YU81-F1
#
_entry.id   AF-A0AAI8YU81-F1
#
_cell.length_a   1.000
_cell.length_b   1.000
_cell.length_c   1.000
_cell.angle_alpha   90.00
_cell.angle_beta   90.00
_cell.angle_gamma   90.00
#
_symmetry.space_group_name_H-M   'P 1'
#
loop_
_entity.id
_entity.type
_entity.pdbx_description
1 polymer ?
#
loop_
_entity_poly.entity_id
_entity_poly.type
_entity_poly.pdbx_seq_one_letter_code
_entity_poly.pdbx_strand_id
1 'polypeptide(L)'
;MAPPPPITADQAALWDRQQQQGNEWIAQQHRDSTTEMNITLADQTALWSHQRQQGNDWTDEQRGKFDAQMQEHKLSLRTLPHPDMDEIIRQVEFYFSDENLPSDAHLLSKTGNFGDEFVSLNEILGFRKMRRFKPKSRVIAALKESQKLEIYKNNKYIRRKEPLKIPLRVTPKVDSKREEIKKLIEQPWLTKGILKPTGFEATYAEPPLKPEEWEEERLLFNPEEAFAVRIERAIVKYTSRRKFHQDTRLVFSKFLMFGGFAQSNRMFVGGVSKNDLEDMSKEEQSDVMAQFSVHDQVWDGLEVEEGDPTWIVDFETLAKAFLSSPFMASFDWRDHKTQTNATNVLRNFYNYLMHHDVCPEYQDQIIKAIEVCDLAEDEFPKLAKVDAALPGTFNVACSTIHNGAHANMRPIDPTADWVIEGDYTGLSDKDAEMIFFAGVTAHCSAEQIAEVVSIATVKGRLETVLEEQMGLEVVGVEHTSDQAKQVYNDDRIKDTIIKSTGKLICKRWKMPNARPRDIPEDTIEDLRAKRSERLEFLMEEEILQSCYPGLKFSAVVKQLSNGIKWIDSFDFTYPSFFTWIPNEDFPFPEQGAPKAWMARQMEKQQNERSVVRREDEGADEMPE
;
A
#
# COMPACT_ATOMS: atom_id res chain seq x y z
N MET A 1 -56.98 61.13 -27.39
CA MET A 1 -56.24 60.27 -28.35
C MET A 1 -56.94 58.93 -28.35
N ALA A 2 -57.58 58.55 -29.47
CA ALA A 2 -58.25 57.26 -29.61
C ALA A 2 -57.20 56.14 -29.84
N PRO A 3 -57.44 54.91 -29.36
CA PRO A 3 -56.52 53.78 -29.57
C PRO A 3 -56.50 53.36 -31.04
N PRO A 4 -55.39 52.78 -31.54
CA PRO A 4 -55.30 52.29 -32.91
C PRO A 4 -56.27 51.11 -33.14
N PRO A 5 -56.78 50.95 -34.37
CA PRO A 5 -57.74 49.89 -34.69
C PRO A 5 -57.09 48.49 -34.56
N PRO A 6 -57.89 47.45 -34.25
CA PRO A 6 -57.39 46.08 -34.11
C PRO A 6 -56.94 45.53 -35.47
N ILE A 7 -55.74 44.94 -35.46
CA ILE A 7 -55.12 44.24 -36.60
C ILE A 7 -56.04 43.08 -37.02
N THR A 8 -56.39 42.99 -38.30
CA THR A 8 -57.23 41.90 -38.81
C THR A 8 -56.48 40.56 -38.80
N ALA A 9 -57.18 39.43 -38.69
CA ALA A 9 -56.55 38.10 -38.66
C ALA A 9 -55.60 37.84 -39.84
N ASP A 10 -55.91 38.40 -41.02
CA ASP A 10 -55.03 38.34 -42.20
C ASP A 10 -53.75 39.16 -42.05
N GLN A 11 -53.80 40.31 -41.36
CA GLN A 11 -52.62 41.13 -41.07
C GLN A 11 -51.72 40.48 -40.01
N ALA A 12 -52.29 39.78 -39.03
CA ALA A 12 -51.51 38.99 -38.05
C ALA A 12 -50.81 37.80 -38.71
N ALA A 13 -51.48 37.07 -39.60
CA ALA A 13 -50.90 35.97 -40.36
C ALA A 13 -49.83 36.41 -41.39
N LEU A 14 -49.91 37.65 -41.87
CA LEU A 14 -48.86 38.28 -42.68
C LEU A 14 -47.64 38.67 -41.83
N TRP A 15 -47.87 39.20 -40.63
CA TRP A 15 -46.81 39.52 -39.66
C TRP A 15 -46.05 38.28 -39.18
N ASP A 16 -46.75 37.19 -38.86
CA ASP A 16 -46.10 35.92 -38.47
C ASP A 16 -45.28 35.31 -39.61
N ARG A 17 -45.78 35.40 -40.85
CA ARG A 17 -45.00 34.97 -42.03
C ARG A 17 -43.77 35.84 -42.27
N GLN A 18 -43.87 37.15 -42.06
CA GLN A 18 -42.72 38.06 -42.15
C GLN A 18 -41.70 37.83 -41.03
N GLN A 19 -42.15 37.52 -39.81
CA GLN A 19 -41.29 37.13 -38.70
C GLN A 19 -40.58 35.79 -38.96
N GLN A 20 -41.30 34.79 -39.49
CA GLN A 20 -40.70 33.50 -39.86
C GLN A 20 -39.68 33.66 -41.00
N GLN A 21 -40.01 34.44 -42.04
CA GLN A 21 -39.07 34.74 -43.12
C GLN A 21 -37.86 35.56 -42.65
N GLY A 22 -38.06 36.50 -41.71
CA GLY A 22 -36.97 37.25 -41.08
C GLY A 22 -36.05 36.34 -40.25
N ASN A 23 -36.62 35.42 -39.47
CA ASN A 23 -35.86 34.44 -38.69
C ASN A 23 -35.14 33.42 -39.58
N GLU A 24 -35.76 32.98 -40.68
CA GLU A 24 -35.12 32.14 -41.69
C GLU A 24 -33.98 32.86 -42.41
N TRP A 25 -34.14 34.15 -42.73
CA TRP A 25 -33.10 34.98 -43.34
C TRP A 25 -31.91 35.21 -42.39
N ILE A 26 -32.17 35.47 -41.10
CA ILE A 26 -31.14 35.57 -40.06
C ILE A 26 -30.42 34.23 -39.90
N ALA A 27 -31.15 33.11 -39.85
CA ALA A 27 -30.55 31.77 -39.80
C ALA A 27 -29.73 31.45 -41.07
N GLN A 28 -30.15 31.94 -42.23
CA GLN A 28 -29.41 31.82 -43.50
C GLN A 28 -28.10 32.62 -43.44
N GLN A 29 -28.15 33.87 -42.98
CA GLN A 29 -26.97 34.73 -42.81
C GLN A 29 -25.96 34.14 -41.81
N HIS A 30 -26.43 33.56 -40.71
CA HIS A 30 -25.57 32.85 -39.76
C HIS A 30 -24.97 31.58 -40.39
N ARG A 31 -25.74 30.80 -41.18
CA ARG A 31 -25.22 29.64 -41.91
C ARG A 31 -24.17 30.03 -42.97
N ASP A 32 -24.40 31.10 -43.71
CA ASP A 32 -23.50 31.58 -44.76
C ASP A 32 -22.20 32.13 -44.15
N SER A 33 -22.30 32.95 -43.09
CA SER A 33 -21.14 33.45 -42.33
C SER A 33 -20.33 32.32 -41.67
N THR A 34 -21.01 31.28 -41.17
CA THR A 34 -20.37 30.08 -40.59
C THR A 34 -19.67 29.25 -41.66
N THR A 35 -20.24 29.19 -42.87
CA THR A 35 -19.66 28.49 -44.01
C THR A 35 -18.41 29.23 -44.51
N GLU A 36 -18.46 30.56 -44.59
CA GLU A 36 -17.30 31.41 -44.91
C GLU A 36 -16.19 31.30 -43.86
N MET A 37 -16.51 31.28 -42.56
CA MET A 37 -15.54 31.08 -41.47
C MET A 37 -14.90 29.68 -41.49
N ASN A 38 -15.66 28.63 -41.82
CA ASN A 38 -15.12 27.28 -41.92
C ASN A 38 -14.27 27.05 -43.18
N ILE A 39 -14.63 27.69 -44.30
CA ILE A 39 -13.84 27.69 -45.54
C ILE A 39 -12.51 28.42 -45.31
N THR A 40 -12.53 29.61 -44.72
CA THR A 40 -11.30 30.36 -44.38
C THR A 40 -10.41 29.63 -43.37
N LEU A 41 -10.99 28.88 -42.43
CA LEU A 41 -10.23 28.01 -41.52
C LEU A 41 -9.53 26.85 -42.25
N ALA A 42 -10.23 26.19 -43.17
CA ALA A 42 -9.69 25.09 -43.96
C ALA A 42 -8.55 25.59 -44.88
N ASP A 43 -8.72 26.76 -45.48
CA ASP A 43 -7.72 27.42 -46.33
C ASP A 43 -6.48 27.83 -45.53
N GLN A 44 -6.64 28.40 -44.32
CA GLN A 44 -5.51 28.73 -43.44
C GLN A 44 -4.74 27.48 -42.97
N THR A 45 -5.46 26.40 -42.64
CA THR A 45 -4.85 25.15 -42.21
C THR A 45 -4.10 24.47 -43.36
N ALA A 46 -4.63 24.54 -44.58
CA ALA A 46 -3.97 24.07 -45.79
C ALA A 46 -2.71 24.88 -46.12
N LEU A 47 -2.79 26.22 -46.05
CA LEU A 47 -1.65 27.13 -46.25
C LEU A 47 -0.49 26.82 -45.29
N TRP A 48 -0.76 26.56 -44.01
CA TRP A 48 0.28 26.22 -43.03
C TRP A 48 0.84 24.82 -43.16
N SER A 49 0.03 23.85 -43.61
CA SER A 49 0.53 22.52 -43.97
C SER A 49 1.51 22.60 -45.14
N HIS A 50 1.25 23.50 -46.09
CA HIS A 50 2.09 23.75 -47.25
C HIS A 50 3.36 24.53 -46.90
N GLN A 51 3.28 25.50 -45.96
CA GLN A 51 4.42 26.24 -45.41
C GLN A 51 5.36 25.34 -44.61
N ARG A 52 4.83 24.38 -43.85
CA ARG A 52 5.63 23.41 -43.09
C ARG A 52 6.42 22.46 -44.00
N GLN A 53 5.87 22.11 -45.17
CA GLN A 53 6.56 21.27 -46.18
C GLN A 53 7.67 22.03 -46.93
N GLN A 54 7.58 23.37 -47.02
CA GLN A 54 8.62 24.22 -47.63
C GLN A 54 9.76 24.56 -46.64
N GLY A 55 9.67 24.14 -45.38
CA GLY A 55 10.60 24.49 -44.29
C GLY A 55 11.81 23.57 -44.11
N ASN A 56 12.21 22.79 -45.12
CA ASN A 56 13.38 21.90 -45.01
C ASN A 56 14.69 22.65 -44.74
N ASP A 57 14.76 23.95 -45.04
CA ASP A 57 15.96 24.81 -44.94
C ASP A 57 15.90 25.85 -43.79
N TRP A 58 14.94 25.73 -42.87
CA TRP A 58 14.79 26.66 -41.74
C TRP A 58 15.79 26.36 -40.61
N THR A 59 16.31 27.42 -40.00
CA THR A 59 17.11 27.33 -38.76
C THR A 59 16.25 26.91 -37.57
N ASP A 60 16.87 26.38 -36.51
CA ASP A 60 16.14 25.91 -35.31
C ASP A 60 15.32 27.03 -34.64
N GLU A 61 15.79 28.28 -34.68
CA GLU A 61 15.01 29.44 -34.20
C GLU A 61 13.77 29.73 -35.07
N GLN A 62 13.87 29.56 -36.39
CA GLN A 62 12.75 29.77 -37.31
C GLN A 62 11.69 28.66 -37.17
N ARG A 63 12.12 27.41 -36.96
CA ARG A 63 11.21 26.30 -36.62
C ARG A 63 10.51 26.53 -35.28
N GLY A 64 11.26 26.95 -34.26
CA GLY A 64 10.70 27.27 -32.94
C GLY A 64 9.64 28.37 -33.00
N LYS A 65 9.88 29.44 -33.76
CA LYS A 65 8.88 30.52 -33.95
C LYS A 65 7.64 30.06 -34.72
N PHE A 66 7.80 29.24 -35.75
CA PHE A 66 6.67 28.68 -36.51
C PHE A 66 5.84 27.71 -35.67
N ASP A 67 6.48 26.83 -34.89
CA ASP A 67 5.79 25.90 -34.00
C ASP A 67 5.05 26.62 -32.87
N ALA A 68 5.63 27.69 -32.31
CA ALA A 68 4.96 28.55 -31.34
C ALA A 68 3.73 29.25 -31.94
N GLN A 69 3.86 29.83 -33.14
CA GLN A 69 2.74 30.49 -33.84
C GLN A 69 1.63 29.49 -34.20
N MET A 70 2.00 28.27 -34.58
CA MET A 70 1.06 27.19 -34.85
C MET A 70 0.37 26.68 -33.57
N GLN A 71 1.08 26.62 -32.44
CA GLN A 71 0.49 26.29 -31.15
C GLN A 71 -0.50 27.38 -30.68
N GLU A 72 -0.14 28.65 -30.83
CA GLU A 72 -0.99 29.79 -30.48
C GLU A 72 -2.28 29.81 -31.29
N HIS A 73 -2.22 29.55 -32.58
CA HIS A 73 -3.43 29.46 -33.40
C HIS A 73 -4.22 28.17 -33.18
N LYS A 74 -3.58 27.03 -32.95
CA LYS A 74 -4.31 25.82 -32.51
C LYS A 74 -5.03 26.06 -31.18
N LEU A 75 -4.44 26.87 -30.29
CA LEU A 75 -5.07 27.27 -29.04
C LEU A 75 -6.25 28.21 -29.31
N SER A 76 -6.09 29.21 -30.18
CA SER A 76 -7.17 30.14 -30.56
C SER A 76 -8.35 29.41 -31.24
N LEU A 77 -8.07 28.43 -32.10
CA LEU A 77 -9.10 27.60 -32.75
C LEU A 77 -9.88 26.69 -31.78
N ARG A 78 -9.26 26.33 -30.65
CA ARG A 78 -9.88 25.55 -29.57
C ARG A 78 -10.76 26.39 -28.66
N THR A 79 -10.49 27.70 -28.57
CA THR A 79 -11.25 28.65 -27.74
C THR A 79 -12.37 29.38 -28.49
N LEU A 80 -12.45 29.23 -29.82
CA LEU A 80 -13.57 29.76 -30.59
C LEU A 80 -14.91 29.11 -30.17
N PRO A 81 -15.96 29.91 -29.92
CA PRO A 81 -17.30 29.41 -29.63
C PRO A 81 -17.79 28.46 -30.73
N HIS A 82 -18.48 27.38 -30.35
CA HIS A 82 -19.15 26.52 -31.32
C HIS A 82 -20.31 27.30 -31.97
N PRO A 83 -20.56 27.19 -33.29
CA PRO A 83 -21.67 27.91 -33.94
C PRO A 83 -23.03 27.63 -33.28
N ASP A 84 -23.25 26.39 -32.87
CA ASP A 84 -24.47 25.96 -32.15
C ASP A 84 -24.32 26.00 -30.61
N MET A 85 -23.60 26.98 -30.06
CA MET A 85 -23.32 27.06 -28.62
C MET A 85 -24.60 27.02 -27.78
N ASP A 86 -25.61 27.81 -28.13
CA ASP A 86 -26.88 27.85 -27.41
C ASP A 86 -27.64 26.52 -27.49
N GLU A 87 -27.59 25.83 -28.63
CA GLU A 87 -28.24 24.52 -28.80
C GLU A 87 -27.55 23.44 -27.96
N ILE A 88 -26.21 23.47 -27.89
CA ILE A 88 -25.40 22.58 -27.06
C ILE A 88 -25.72 22.77 -25.59
N ILE A 89 -25.67 24.01 -25.10
CA ILE A 89 -25.95 24.33 -23.69
C ILE A 89 -27.38 23.93 -23.36
N ARG A 90 -28.36 24.33 -24.17
CA ARG A 90 -29.77 23.99 -23.96
C ARG A 90 -30.00 22.49 -23.94
N GLN A 91 -29.35 21.73 -24.81
CA GLN A 91 -29.52 20.28 -24.88
C GLN A 91 -28.93 19.57 -23.65
N VAL A 92 -27.77 20.00 -23.16
CA VAL A 92 -27.16 19.41 -21.96
C VAL A 92 -27.86 19.88 -20.69
N GLU A 93 -28.25 21.16 -20.59
CA GLU A 93 -29.08 21.64 -19.49
C GLU A 93 -30.43 20.93 -19.44
N PHE A 94 -31.02 20.59 -20.58
CA PHE A 94 -32.25 19.80 -20.63
C PHE A 94 -32.05 18.41 -20.02
N TYR A 95 -30.93 17.72 -20.32
CA TYR A 95 -30.65 16.40 -19.74
C TYR A 95 -30.58 16.45 -18.21
N PHE A 96 -29.95 17.49 -17.67
CA PHE A 96 -29.80 17.71 -16.24
C PHE A 96 -30.93 18.56 -15.62
N SER A 97 -32.00 18.84 -16.36
CA SER A 97 -33.11 19.68 -15.88
C SER A 97 -33.96 18.96 -14.84
N ASP A 98 -34.69 19.75 -14.05
CA ASP A 98 -35.62 19.24 -13.04
C ASP A 98 -36.83 18.49 -13.64
N GLU A 99 -37.08 18.63 -14.95
CA GLU A 99 -38.17 17.94 -15.65
C GLU A 99 -37.72 16.57 -16.18
N ASN A 100 -36.52 16.49 -16.78
CA ASN A 100 -35.99 15.27 -17.38
C ASN A 100 -35.32 14.35 -16.35
N LEU A 101 -34.47 14.91 -15.48
CA LEU A 101 -33.59 14.13 -14.61
C LEU A 101 -34.37 13.22 -13.64
N PRO A 102 -35.48 13.64 -12.98
CA PRO A 102 -36.24 12.76 -12.09
C PRO A 102 -36.92 11.55 -12.77
N SER A 103 -37.03 11.57 -14.11
CA SER A 103 -37.66 10.51 -14.91
C SER A 103 -36.62 9.66 -15.68
N ASP A 104 -35.37 10.12 -15.79
CA ASP A 104 -34.31 9.46 -16.56
C ASP A 104 -33.51 8.49 -15.67
N ALA A 105 -33.88 7.22 -15.72
CA ALA A 105 -33.24 6.16 -14.94
C ALA A 105 -31.73 6.00 -15.23
N HIS A 106 -31.28 6.31 -16.45
CA HIS A 106 -29.89 6.11 -16.88
C HIS A 106 -28.98 7.28 -16.47
N LEU A 107 -29.51 8.51 -16.43
CA LEU A 107 -28.77 9.63 -15.84
C LEU A 107 -28.79 9.57 -14.31
N LEU A 108 -29.93 9.23 -13.69
CA LEU A 108 -30.04 9.08 -12.23
C LEU A 108 -29.14 8.00 -11.65
N SER A 109 -28.89 6.91 -12.37
CA SER A 109 -27.94 5.89 -11.93
C SER A 109 -26.51 6.44 -11.78
N LYS A 110 -26.18 7.55 -12.45
CA LYS A 110 -24.86 8.17 -12.50
C LYS A 110 -24.75 9.44 -11.65
N THR A 111 -25.79 10.26 -11.61
CA THR A 111 -25.82 11.53 -10.88
C THR A 111 -26.27 11.38 -9.43
N GLY A 112 -26.75 10.19 -9.04
CA GLY A 112 -27.21 9.90 -7.69
C GLY A 112 -28.58 10.48 -7.37
N ASN A 113 -29.02 10.29 -6.12
CA ASN A 113 -30.38 10.64 -5.70
C ASN A 113 -30.67 12.15 -5.74
N PHE A 114 -29.63 12.99 -5.58
CA PHE A 114 -29.75 14.45 -5.59
C PHE A 114 -29.31 15.08 -6.92
N GLY A 115 -28.84 14.27 -7.88
CA GLY A 115 -28.47 14.75 -9.21
C GLY A 115 -27.18 15.59 -9.28
N ASP A 116 -26.44 15.70 -8.19
CA ASP A 116 -25.30 16.61 -7.99
C ASP A 116 -23.93 15.95 -8.21
N GLU A 117 -23.91 14.67 -8.53
CA GLU A 117 -22.66 13.94 -8.71
C GLU A 117 -22.03 14.07 -10.11
N PHE A 118 -20.74 13.74 -10.17
CA PHE A 118 -19.91 13.89 -11.36
C PHE A 118 -20.16 12.79 -12.38
N VAL A 119 -20.49 13.19 -13.60
CA VAL A 119 -20.66 12.31 -14.77
C VAL A 119 -19.53 12.51 -15.76
N SER A 120 -19.08 11.44 -16.42
CA SER A 120 -18.05 11.56 -17.46
C SER A 120 -18.56 12.32 -18.69
N LEU A 121 -17.83 13.36 -19.10
CA LEU A 121 -18.21 14.18 -20.24
C LEU A 121 -18.21 13.38 -21.56
N ASN A 122 -17.31 12.41 -21.70
CA ASN A 122 -17.27 11.55 -22.89
C ASN A 122 -18.56 10.74 -23.07
N GLU A 123 -19.24 10.39 -21.98
CA GLU A 123 -20.50 9.66 -22.04
C GLU A 123 -21.65 10.57 -22.48
N ILE A 124 -21.72 11.81 -21.95
CA ILE A 124 -22.70 12.82 -22.38
C ILE A 124 -22.52 13.14 -23.87
N LEU A 125 -21.28 13.33 -24.32
CA LEU A 125 -20.94 13.53 -25.74
C LEU A 125 -21.26 12.30 -26.61
N GLY A 126 -21.39 11.12 -25.99
CA GLY A 126 -21.80 9.88 -26.62
C GLY A 126 -23.31 9.73 -26.83
N PHE A 127 -24.14 10.62 -26.27
CA PHE A 127 -25.60 10.57 -26.43
C PHE A 127 -26.03 10.88 -27.86
N ARG A 128 -27.12 10.26 -28.32
CA ARG A 128 -27.58 10.34 -29.71
C ARG A 128 -27.72 11.78 -30.23
N LYS A 129 -28.28 12.70 -29.42
CA LYS A 129 -28.44 14.12 -29.81
C LYS A 129 -27.16 14.96 -29.66
N MET A 130 -26.15 14.46 -28.94
CA MET A 130 -24.86 15.15 -28.74
C MET A 130 -23.80 14.76 -29.77
N ARG A 131 -23.88 13.56 -30.37
CA ARG A 131 -22.89 13.06 -31.35
C ARG A 131 -22.70 13.93 -32.59
N ARG A 132 -23.71 14.73 -32.95
CA ARG A 132 -23.68 15.66 -34.10
C ARG A 132 -22.79 16.88 -33.84
N PHE A 133 -22.60 17.26 -32.58
CA PHE A 133 -21.78 18.42 -32.23
C PHE A 133 -20.31 18.01 -32.14
N LYS A 134 -19.52 18.47 -33.11
CA LYS A 134 -18.07 18.25 -33.19
C LYS A 134 -17.43 19.55 -33.68
N PRO A 135 -16.21 19.89 -33.24
CA PRO A 135 -15.26 19.08 -32.46
C PRO A 135 -15.47 19.15 -30.93
N LYS A 136 -15.07 18.07 -30.22
CA LYS A 136 -15.25 17.93 -28.75
C LYS A 136 -14.72 19.11 -27.94
N SER A 137 -13.62 19.73 -28.36
CA SER A 137 -13.01 20.88 -27.68
C SER A 137 -13.93 22.10 -27.66
N ARG A 138 -14.63 22.37 -28.76
CA ARG A 138 -15.56 23.50 -28.87
C ARG A 138 -16.85 23.25 -28.08
N VAL A 139 -17.31 22.00 -28.02
CA VAL A 139 -18.45 21.61 -27.17
C VAL A 139 -18.13 21.80 -25.68
N ILE A 140 -16.91 21.46 -25.26
CA ILE A 140 -16.43 21.73 -23.90
C ILE A 140 -16.40 23.23 -23.60
N ALA A 141 -15.90 24.04 -24.53
CA ALA A 141 -15.83 25.50 -24.36
C ALA A 141 -17.23 26.10 -24.18
N ALA A 142 -18.20 25.71 -25.02
CA ALA A 142 -19.60 26.10 -24.88
C ALA A 142 -20.17 25.70 -23.50
N LEU A 143 -19.93 24.46 -23.05
CA LEU A 143 -20.46 23.99 -21.77
C LEU A 143 -19.86 24.70 -20.54
N LYS A 144 -18.70 25.37 -20.65
CA LYS A 144 -18.14 26.18 -19.57
C LYS A 144 -18.94 27.46 -19.30
N GLU A 145 -19.69 27.95 -20.28
CA GLU A 145 -20.51 29.17 -20.15
C GLU A 145 -21.88 28.90 -19.50
N SER A 146 -22.24 27.63 -19.27
CA SER A 146 -23.49 27.27 -18.59
C SER A 146 -23.53 27.77 -17.15
N GLN A 147 -24.65 28.41 -16.79
CA GLN A 147 -24.88 28.86 -15.42
C GLN A 147 -25.30 27.72 -14.48
N LYS A 148 -25.88 26.63 -15.01
CA LYS A 148 -26.47 25.54 -14.21
C LYS A 148 -25.54 24.33 -14.03
N LEU A 149 -24.52 24.20 -14.86
CA LEU A 149 -23.61 23.06 -14.88
C LEU A 149 -22.18 23.48 -14.54
N GLU A 150 -21.44 22.60 -13.90
CA GLU A 150 -20.03 22.78 -13.57
C GLU A 150 -19.19 21.70 -14.26
N ILE A 151 -18.16 22.13 -14.98
CA ILE A 151 -17.16 21.23 -15.56
C ILE A 151 -15.96 21.16 -14.60
N TYR A 152 -15.52 19.94 -14.28
CA TYR A 152 -14.50 19.69 -13.28
C TYR A 152 -13.30 18.89 -13.84
N LYS A 153 -12.12 19.06 -13.22
CA LYS A 153 -10.87 18.31 -13.42
C LYS A 153 -10.45 18.16 -14.89
N ASN A 154 -9.89 19.24 -15.47
CA ASN A 154 -9.37 19.29 -16.85
C ASN A 154 -10.40 18.88 -17.93
N ASN A 155 -11.65 19.32 -17.78
CA ASN A 155 -12.74 19.08 -18.74
C ASN A 155 -13.16 17.61 -18.90
N LYS A 156 -12.98 16.79 -17.85
CA LYS A 156 -13.31 15.35 -17.91
C LYS A 156 -14.68 15.02 -17.33
N TYR A 157 -15.16 15.80 -16.38
CA TYR A 157 -16.40 15.53 -15.65
C TYR A 157 -17.34 16.73 -15.68
N ILE A 158 -18.65 16.47 -15.58
CA ILE A 158 -19.71 17.47 -15.51
C ILE A 158 -20.67 17.12 -14.37
N ARG A 159 -21.14 18.13 -13.63
CA ARG A 159 -22.17 17.97 -12.60
C ARG A 159 -23.14 19.16 -12.59
N ARG A 160 -24.27 19.01 -11.89
CA ARG A 160 -25.17 20.13 -11.56
C ARG A 160 -24.55 20.99 -10.46
N LYS A 161 -24.69 22.32 -10.56
CA LYS A 161 -24.33 23.25 -9.48
C LYS A 161 -25.34 23.23 -8.33
N GLU A 162 -26.63 23.14 -8.65
CA GLU A 162 -27.69 23.04 -7.67
C GLU A 162 -28.30 21.63 -7.63
N PRO A 163 -28.47 21.05 -6.43
CA PRO A 163 -29.09 19.74 -6.27
C PRO A 163 -30.58 19.77 -6.67
N LEU A 164 -31.11 18.60 -7.02
CA LEU A 164 -32.53 18.40 -7.31
C LEU A 164 -33.38 18.71 -6.06
N LYS A 165 -34.38 19.56 -6.23
CA LYS A 165 -35.36 19.92 -5.18
C LYS A 165 -36.67 19.11 -5.30
N ILE A 166 -36.84 18.34 -6.38
CA ILE A 166 -38.07 17.60 -6.73
C ILE A 166 -37.88 16.10 -6.40
N PRO A 167 -38.89 15.41 -5.83
CA PRO A 167 -38.81 13.97 -5.58
C PRO A 167 -38.66 13.16 -6.88
N LEU A 168 -37.88 12.09 -6.80
CA LEU A 168 -37.60 11.19 -7.93
C LEU A 168 -38.85 10.42 -8.36
N ARG A 169 -39.07 10.27 -9.66
CA ARG A 169 -40.17 9.45 -10.21
C ARG A 169 -39.74 8.00 -10.47
N VAL A 170 -38.44 7.75 -10.55
CA VAL A 170 -37.84 6.43 -10.76
C VAL A 170 -36.78 6.17 -9.71
N THR A 171 -36.72 4.94 -9.20
CA THR A 171 -35.65 4.51 -8.29
C THR A 171 -34.35 4.30 -9.08
N PRO A 172 -33.26 5.02 -8.74
CA PRO A 172 -31.97 4.82 -9.41
C PRO A 172 -31.39 3.45 -9.08
N LYS A 173 -30.88 2.74 -10.10
CA LYS A 173 -29.93 1.65 -9.88
C LYS A 173 -28.58 2.27 -9.52
N VAL A 174 -27.92 1.77 -8.48
CA VAL A 174 -26.56 2.20 -8.14
C VAL A 174 -25.62 1.69 -9.23
N ASP A 175 -25.03 2.60 -10.02
CA ASP A 175 -23.96 2.25 -10.95
C ASP A 175 -22.67 2.07 -10.14
N SER A 176 -22.06 0.88 -10.20
CA SER A 176 -20.80 0.59 -9.50
C SER A 176 -19.66 1.53 -9.92
N LYS A 177 -19.73 2.09 -11.14
CA LYS A 177 -18.74 3.05 -11.66
C LYS A 177 -18.79 4.41 -10.98
N ARG A 178 -19.87 4.73 -10.25
CA ARG A 178 -20.05 6.00 -9.53
C ARG A 178 -19.01 6.15 -8.42
N GLU A 179 -18.84 5.10 -7.62
CA GLU A 179 -17.83 5.07 -6.55
C GLU A 179 -16.41 5.12 -7.11
N GLU A 180 -16.15 4.43 -8.22
CA GLU A 180 -14.86 4.50 -8.92
C GLU A 180 -14.54 5.93 -9.38
N ILE A 181 -15.51 6.62 -10.00
CA ILE A 181 -15.34 8.00 -10.46
C ILE A 181 -15.11 8.94 -9.29
N LYS A 182 -15.86 8.78 -8.19
CA LYS A 182 -15.71 9.58 -6.98
C LYS A 182 -14.30 9.43 -6.39
N LYS A 183 -13.83 8.18 -6.22
CA LYS A 183 -12.46 7.89 -5.76
C LYS A 183 -11.39 8.49 -6.67
N LEU A 184 -11.56 8.41 -8.01
CA LEU A 184 -10.63 9.03 -8.96
C LEU A 184 -10.64 10.56 -8.93
N ILE A 185 -11.75 11.17 -8.52
CA ILE A 185 -11.85 12.62 -8.37
C ILE A 185 -11.15 13.05 -7.08
N GLU A 186 -11.47 12.42 -5.95
CA GLU A 186 -10.89 12.65 -4.63
C GLU A 186 -9.39 12.35 -4.58
N GLN A 187 -8.93 11.31 -5.29
CA GLN A 187 -7.54 10.87 -5.33
C GLN A 187 -6.99 10.93 -6.77
N PRO A 188 -6.51 12.11 -7.23
CA PRO A 188 -6.04 12.30 -8.61
C PRO A 188 -4.88 11.41 -9.06
N TRP A 189 -4.11 10.85 -8.13
CA TRP A 189 -3.00 9.95 -8.42
C TRP A 189 -3.44 8.50 -8.70
N LEU A 190 -4.68 8.13 -8.38
CA LEU A 190 -5.22 6.80 -8.71
C LEU A 190 -5.57 6.71 -10.20
N THR A 191 -5.32 5.52 -10.78
CA THR A 191 -5.76 5.21 -12.15
C THR A 191 -6.94 4.24 -12.14
N LYS A 192 -7.77 4.27 -13.20
CA LYS A 192 -8.83 3.26 -13.41
C LYS A 192 -8.33 1.83 -13.33
N GLY A 193 -7.06 1.60 -13.69
CA GLY A 193 -6.44 0.29 -13.62
C GLY A 193 -6.18 -0.18 -12.19
N ILE A 194 -5.90 0.74 -11.25
CA ILE A 194 -5.64 0.45 -9.84
C ILE A 194 -6.94 0.12 -9.08
N LEU A 195 -8.08 0.63 -9.55
CA LEU A 195 -9.39 0.39 -8.94
C LEU A 195 -10.05 -0.94 -9.33
N LYS A 196 -9.51 -1.63 -10.35
CA LYS A 196 -10.04 -2.95 -10.73
C LYS A 196 -9.71 -3.97 -9.64
N PRO A 197 -10.63 -4.91 -9.34
CA PRO A 197 -10.34 -5.98 -8.40
C PRO A 197 -9.11 -6.75 -8.85
N THR A 198 -8.26 -7.04 -7.88
CA THR A 198 -6.92 -7.61 -8.02
C THR A 198 -6.91 -9.10 -7.70
N GLY A 199 -7.94 -9.55 -6.98
CA GLY A 199 -8.03 -10.88 -6.40
C GLY A 199 -7.55 -10.92 -4.94
N PHE A 200 -6.88 -9.88 -4.46
CA PHE A 200 -6.34 -9.81 -3.11
C PHE A 200 -7.25 -9.06 -2.13
N GLU A 201 -8.48 -8.75 -2.54
CA GLU A 201 -9.48 -8.13 -1.65
C GLU A 201 -9.91 -9.12 -0.56
N ALA A 202 -10.15 -8.65 0.67
CA ALA A 202 -10.59 -9.49 1.78
C ALA A 202 -11.93 -10.22 1.52
N THR A 203 -12.76 -9.68 0.61
CA THR A 203 -14.04 -10.28 0.19
C THR A 203 -13.92 -11.13 -1.07
N TYR A 204 -12.71 -11.27 -1.63
CA TYR A 204 -12.50 -12.07 -2.83
C TYR A 204 -12.66 -13.56 -2.48
N ALA A 205 -13.63 -14.19 -3.13
CA ALA A 205 -13.78 -15.65 -3.14
C ALA A 205 -13.45 -16.15 -4.55
N GLU A 206 -12.78 -17.30 -4.63
CA GLU A 206 -12.58 -17.97 -5.91
C GLU A 206 -13.95 -18.29 -6.53
N PRO A 207 -14.15 -17.98 -7.83
CA PRO A 207 -15.39 -18.31 -8.49
C PRO A 207 -15.55 -19.83 -8.59
N PRO A 208 -16.77 -20.37 -8.45
CA PRO A 208 -17.00 -21.80 -8.60
C PRO A 208 -16.57 -22.25 -9.99
N LEU A 209 -15.81 -23.34 -10.04
CA LEU A 209 -15.33 -23.93 -11.28
C LEU A 209 -16.51 -24.43 -12.12
N LYS A 210 -16.47 -24.16 -13.42
CA LYS A 210 -17.40 -24.81 -14.36
C LYS A 210 -17.04 -26.30 -14.47
N PRO A 211 -18.01 -27.18 -14.78
CA PRO A 211 -17.73 -28.61 -14.92
C PRO A 211 -16.62 -28.93 -15.91
N GLU A 212 -16.60 -28.24 -17.06
CA GLU A 212 -15.56 -28.41 -18.10
C GLU A 212 -14.16 -27.96 -17.59
N GLU A 213 -14.09 -26.81 -16.93
CA GLU A 213 -12.84 -26.28 -16.34
C GLU A 213 -12.33 -27.18 -15.20
N TRP A 214 -13.24 -27.81 -14.45
CA TRP A 214 -12.90 -28.76 -13.40
C TRP A 214 -12.32 -30.07 -13.96
N GLU A 215 -12.88 -30.60 -15.06
CA GLU A 215 -12.34 -31.80 -15.73
C GLU A 215 -10.94 -31.54 -16.29
N GLU A 216 -10.72 -30.37 -16.91
CA GLU A 216 -9.40 -29.94 -17.38
C GLU A 216 -8.39 -29.81 -16.23
N GLU A 217 -8.78 -29.16 -15.12
CA GLU A 217 -7.90 -28.97 -13.96
C GLU A 217 -7.59 -30.29 -13.24
N ARG A 218 -8.54 -31.23 -13.18
CA ARG A 218 -8.32 -32.56 -12.60
C ARG A 218 -7.26 -33.37 -13.35
N LEU A 219 -7.20 -33.23 -14.68
CA LEU A 219 -6.15 -33.85 -15.48
C LEU A 219 -4.80 -33.16 -15.27
N LEU A 220 -4.82 -31.82 -15.14
CA LEU A 220 -3.62 -31.00 -14.96
C LEU A 220 -2.92 -31.24 -13.62
N PHE A 221 -3.70 -31.47 -12.56
CA PHE A 221 -3.25 -31.67 -11.19
C PHE A 221 -3.38 -33.12 -10.71
N ASN A 222 -3.28 -34.08 -11.63
CA ASN A 222 -3.36 -35.50 -11.29
C ASN A 222 -2.30 -35.89 -10.23
N PRO A 223 -2.67 -36.46 -9.07
CA PRO A 223 -1.73 -36.82 -8.01
C PRO A 223 -0.61 -37.80 -8.43
N GLU A 224 -0.81 -38.56 -9.50
CA GLU A 224 0.21 -39.45 -10.08
C GLU A 224 1.34 -38.67 -10.79
N GLU A 225 1.13 -37.39 -11.10
CA GLU A 225 2.16 -36.51 -11.62
C GLU A 225 3.02 -35.96 -10.47
N ALA A 226 4.31 -35.79 -10.80
CA ALA A 226 5.32 -35.10 -10.03
C ALA A 226 4.76 -33.85 -9.31
N PHE A 227 4.98 -33.73 -8.00
CA PHE A 227 4.52 -32.57 -7.23
C PHE A 227 5.10 -31.27 -7.82
N ALA A 228 6.37 -31.29 -8.21
CA ALA A 228 7.06 -30.14 -8.78
C ALA A 228 6.38 -29.64 -10.07
N VAL A 229 5.92 -30.56 -10.94
CA VAL A 229 5.14 -30.21 -12.15
C VAL A 229 3.81 -29.54 -11.77
N ARG A 230 3.08 -30.13 -10.81
CA ARG A 230 1.76 -29.63 -10.40
C ARG A 230 1.84 -28.22 -9.80
N ILE A 231 2.81 -27.96 -8.93
CA ILE A 231 2.96 -26.67 -8.26
C ILE A 231 3.41 -25.56 -9.22
N GLU A 232 4.28 -25.86 -10.21
CA GLU A 232 4.65 -24.89 -11.25
C GLU A 232 3.42 -24.45 -12.07
N ARG A 233 2.65 -25.43 -12.57
CA ARG A 233 1.42 -25.17 -13.34
C ARG A 233 0.41 -24.36 -12.51
N ALA A 234 0.28 -24.66 -11.22
CA ALA A 234 -0.57 -23.92 -10.31
C ALA A 234 -0.12 -22.47 -10.15
N ILE A 235 1.19 -22.19 -10.00
CA ILE A 235 1.72 -20.83 -9.89
C ILE A 235 1.48 -20.04 -11.18
N VAL A 236 1.66 -20.65 -12.34
CA VAL A 236 1.40 -20.00 -13.64
C VAL A 236 -0.09 -19.64 -13.77
N LYS A 237 -0.99 -20.57 -13.47
CA LYS A 237 -2.44 -20.30 -13.49
C LYS A 237 -2.84 -19.25 -12.45
N TYR A 238 -2.36 -19.36 -11.21
CA TYR A 238 -2.59 -18.40 -10.13
C TYR A 238 -2.17 -16.98 -10.53
N THR A 239 -0.97 -16.84 -11.11
CA THR A 239 -0.45 -15.53 -11.53
C THR A 239 -1.19 -14.95 -12.74
N SER A 240 -1.76 -15.78 -13.61
CA SER A 240 -2.57 -15.36 -14.76
C SER A 240 -3.98 -14.88 -14.37
N ARG A 241 -4.57 -15.47 -13.32
CA ARG A 241 -5.94 -15.15 -12.84
C ARG A 241 -5.98 -13.87 -12.01
N ARG A 242 -4.82 -13.39 -11.52
CA ARG A 242 -4.71 -12.32 -10.54
C ARG A 242 -3.91 -11.14 -11.04
N LYS A 243 -4.20 -9.96 -10.51
CA LYS A 243 -3.47 -8.74 -10.84
C LYS A 243 -2.56 -8.33 -9.70
N PHE A 244 -1.28 -8.65 -9.84
CA PHE A 244 -0.26 -8.29 -8.85
C PHE A 244 0.12 -6.80 -8.96
N HIS A 245 -0.01 -6.09 -7.84
CA HIS A 245 0.65 -4.81 -7.64
C HIS A 245 2.12 -5.01 -7.24
N GLN A 246 2.91 -3.93 -7.24
CA GLN A 246 4.35 -3.99 -6.99
C GLN A 246 4.68 -4.67 -5.66
N ASP A 247 4.06 -4.25 -4.56
CA ASP A 247 4.34 -4.77 -3.21
C ASP A 247 3.90 -6.24 -3.07
N THR A 248 2.69 -6.57 -3.53
CA THR A 248 2.16 -7.94 -3.58
C THR A 248 3.04 -8.87 -4.41
N ARG A 249 3.53 -8.39 -5.58
CA ARG A 249 4.48 -9.13 -6.42
C ARG A 249 5.78 -9.37 -5.67
N LEU A 250 6.30 -8.36 -4.99
CA LEU A 250 7.58 -8.46 -4.28
C LEU A 250 7.53 -9.51 -3.16
N VAL A 251 6.46 -9.51 -2.36
CA VAL A 251 6.24 -10.53 -1.33
C VAL A 251 6.15 -11.91 -1.97
N PHE A 252 5.28 -12.10 -2.97
CA PHE A 252 5.07 -13.40 -3.59
C PHE A 252 6.35 -13.95 -4.24
N SER A 253 7.10 -13.10 -4.95
CA SER A 253 8.39 -13.47 -5.54
C SER A 253 9.40 -13.92 -4.48
N LYS A 254 9.54 -13.17 -3.37
CA LYS A 254 10.47 -13.54 -2.29
C LYS A 254 10.04 -14.82 -1.58
N PHE A 255 8.74 -15.02 -1.37
CA PHE A 255 8.19 -16.25 -0.82
C PHE A 255 8.51 -17.46 -1.69
N LEU A 256 8.23 -17.38 -3.00
CA LEU A 256 8.53 -18.46 -3.93
C LEU A 256 10.03 -18.73 -4.02
N MET A 257 10.87 -17.70 -4.13
CA MET A 257 12.32 -17.89 -4.14
C MET A 257 12.78 -18.62 -2.89
N PHE A 258 12.38 -18.14 -1.71
CA PHE A 258 12.69 -18.80 -0.44
C PHE A 258 12.18 -20.25 -0.37
N GLY A 259 11.06 -20.55 -1.02
CA GLY A 259 10.49 -21.90 -1.15
C GLY A 259 11.15 -22.80 -2.19
N GLY A 260 12.27 -22.40 -2.81
CA GLY A 260 13.00 -23.23 -3.76
C GLY A 260 12.65 -23.00 -5.24
N PHE A 261 11.97 -21.90 -5.56
CA PHE A 261 11.72 -21.50 -6.95
C PHE A 261 12.79 -20.54 -7.48
N ALA A 262 13.05 -20.60 -8.77
CA ALA A 262 13.86 -19.63 -9.49
C ALA A 262 12.97 -18.70 -10.30
N GLN A 263 13.39 -17.45 -10.47
CA GLN A 263 12.75 -16.56 -11.42
C GLN A 263 13.13 -16.96 -12.85
N SER A 264 12.15 -17.42 -13.61
CA SER A 264 12.32 -17.86 -15.00
C SER A 264 12.46 -16.63 -15.92
N ASN A 265 13.53 -16.62 -16.71
CA ASN A 265 13.74 -15.68 -17.81
C ASN A 265 13.38 -16.30 -19.18
N ARG A 266 12.51 -17.32 -19.23
CA ARG A 266 12.21 -18.08 -20.47
C ARG A 266 11.76 -17.19 -21.65
N MET A 267 11.05 -16.08 -21.39
CA MET A 267 10.72 -15.06 -22.40
C MET A 267 11.94 -14.38 -23.06
N PHE A 268 13.08 -14.30 -22.36
CA PHE A 268 14.30 -13.62 -22.85
C PHE A 268 15.35 -14.57 -23.42
N VAL A 269 15.34 -15.84 -23.01
CA VAL A 269 16.31 -16.84 -23.48
C VAL A 269 15.93 -17.37 -24.87
N GLY A 270 14.64 -17.37 -25.24
CA GLY A 270 14.17 -17.91 -26.52
C GLY A 270 13.88 -16.90 -27.63
N GLY A 271 13.90 -15.59 -27.38
CA GLY A 271 13.64 -14.57 -28.41
C GLY A 271 12.26 -14.68 -29.07
N VAL A 272 11.27 -15.24 -28.37
CA VAL A 272 9.92 -15.50 -28.91
C VAL A 272 9.24 -14.18 -29.25
N SER A 273 8.92 -13.97 -30.52
CA SER A 273 8.24 -12.76 -30.98
C SER A 273 6.74 -12.82 -30.65
N LYS A 274 6.06 -11.67 -30.69
CA LYS A 274 4.61 -11.61 -30.47
C LYS A 274 3.83 -12.48 -31.47
N ASN A 275 4.35 -12.63 -32.69
CA ASN A 275 3.72 -13.45 -33.72
C ASN A 275 3.91 -14.95 -33.41
N ASP A 276 5.09 -15.34 -32.89
CA ASP A 276 5.35 -16.73 -32.52
C ASP A 276 4.46 -17.17 -31.34
N LEU A 277 4.15 -16.26 -30.41
CA LEU A 277 3.18 -16.52 -29.34
C LEU A 277 1.76 -16.76 -29.86
N GLU A 278 1.35 -16.10 -30.95
CA GLU A 278 0.00 -16.25 -31.50
C GLU A 278 -0.22 -17.61 -32.18
N ASP A 279 0.85 -18.28 -32.62
CA ASP A 279 0.84 -19.60 -33.25
C ASP A 279 0.96 -20.77 -32.25
N MET A 280 1.30 -20.49 -30.99
CA MET A 280 1.42 -21.49 -29.92
C MET A 280 0.04 -21.82 -29.31
N SER A 281 -0.12 -23.04 -28.81
CA SER A 281 -1.31 -23.39 -28.01
C SER A 281 -1.39 -22.54 -26.73
N LYS A 282 -2.59 -22.43 -26.13
CA LYS A 282 -2.76 -21.66 -24.89
C LYS A 282 -1.88 -22.17 -23.75
N GLU A 283 -1.62 -23.47 -23.72
CA GLU A 283 -0.75 -24.12 -22.72
C GLU A 283 0.71 -23.76 -22.98
N GLU A 284 1.19 -23.88 -24.21
CA GLU A 284 2.55 -23.49 -24.59
C GLU A 284 2.82 -21.99 -24.39
N GLN A 285 1.84 -21.13 -24.70
CA GLN A 285 1.91 -19.69 -24.40
C GLN A 285 2.07 -19.45 -22.90
N SER A 286 1.32 -20.19 -22.08
CA SER A 286 1.34 -20.08 -20.63
C SER A 286 2.71 -20.50 -20.06
N ASP A 287 3.28 -21.59 -20.57
CA ASP A 287 4.57 -22.13 -20.15
C ASP A 287 5.76 -21.23 -20.55
N VAL A 288 5.72 -20.64 -21.76
CA VAL A 288 6.73 -19.66 -22.19
C VAL A 288 6.67 -18.39 -21.35
N MET A 289 5.47 -17.99 -20.91
CA MET A 289 5.25 -16.80 -20.10
C MET A 289 5.43 -17.03 -18.60
N ALA A 290 5.75 -18.27 -18.17
CA ALA A 290 5.96 -18.62 -16.78
C ALA A 290 7.11 -17.80 -16.16
N GLN A 291 6.78 -17.07 -15.10
CA GLN A 291 7.72 -16.19 -14.39
C GLN A 291 8.55 -16.93 -13.33
N PHE A 292 8.11 -18.10 -12.90
CA PHE A 292 8.74 -18.92 -11.90
C PHE A 292 8.78 -20.37 -12.36
N SER A 293 9.85 -21.06 -12.01
CA SER A 293 10.00 -22.51 -12.12
C SER A 293 10.66 -23.03 -10.85
N VAL A 294 10.47 -24.29 -10.50
CA VAL A 294 11.23 -24.97 -9.45
C VAL A 294 12.70 -24.93 -9.84
N HIS A 295 13.56 -24.66 -8.86
CA HIS A 295 15.00 -24.61 -9.09
C HIS A 295 15.53 -26.02 -9.36
N ASP A 296 16.45 -26.20 -10.31
CA ASP A 296 16.97 -27.52 -10.74
C ASP A 296 17.45 -28.38 -9.54
N GLN A 297 18.19 -27.79 -8.60
CA GLN A 297 18.63 -28.51 -7.38
C GLN A 297 17.49 -28.97 -6.46
N VAL A 298 16.38 -28.24 -6.45
CA VAL A 298 15.19 -28.60 -5.67
C VAL A 298 14.44 -29.72 -6.40
N TRP A 299 14.34 -29.63 -7.72
CA TRP A 299 13.75 -30.66 -8.57
C TRP A 299 14.46 -32.01 -8.38
N ASP A 300 15.77 -32.03 -8.63
CA ASP A 300 16.61 -33.22 -8.53
C ASP A 300 16.63 -33.81 -7.11
N GLY A 301 16.44 -32.96 -6.11
CA GLY A 301 16.48 -33.35 -4.71
C GLY A 301 15.13 -33.77 -4.12
N LEU A 302 14.03 -33.45 -4.80
CA LEU A 302 12.67 -33.85 -4.43
C LEU A 302 12.31 -35.23 -5.01
N GLU A 303 12.68 -35.47 -6.27
CA GLU A 303 12.34 -36.68 -7.02
C GLU A 303 13.59 -37.55 -7.24
N VAL A 304 14.08 -38.15 -6.16
CA VAL A 304 15.22 -39.08 -6.21
C VAL A 304 14.77 -40.49 -6.57
N GLU A 305 15.44 -41.09 -7.57
CA GLU A 305 15.21 -42.48 -7.99
C GLU A 305 15.65 -43.50 -6.91
N GLU A 306 16.67 -43.16 -6.12
CA GLU A 306 17.23 -44.05 -5.08
C GLU A 306 17.78 -43.23 -3.90
N GLY A 307 17.39 -43.58 -2.67
CA GLY A 307 17.79 -42.88 -1.43
C GLY A 307 16.70 -41.99 -0.84
N ASP A 308 17.07 -41.24 0.21
CA ASP A 308 16.16 -40.28 0.86
C ASP A 308 16.20 -38.93 0.13
N PRO A 309 15.05 -38.25 -0.07
CA PRO A 309 15.01 -36.95 -0.70
C PRO A 309 15.78 -35.91 0.12
N THR A 310 16.56 -35.09 -0.59
CA THR A 310 17.33 -34.00 0.02
C THR A 310 16.47 -32.77 0.27
N TRP A 311 15.34 -32.66 -0.42
CA TRP A 311 14.33 -31.63 -0.23
C TRP A 311 13.00 -32.25 0.17
N ILE A 312 12.26 -31.56 1.03
CA ILE A 312 10.93 -31.98 1.48
C ILE A 312 9.92 -30.86 1.25
N VAL A 313 8.67 -31.23 0.99
CA VAL A 313 7.57 -30.28 0.91
C VAL A 313 6.95 -30.14 2.30
N ASP A 314 7.12 -28.97 2.91
CA ASP A 314 6.53 -28.63 4.20
C ASP A 314 6.02 -27.18 4.18
N PHE A 315 4.72 -27.01 3.90
CA PHE A 315 4.07 -25.70 3.80
C PHE A 315 4.01 -24.98 5.14
N GLU A 316 3.78 -25.70 6.25
CA GLU A 316 3.68 -25.10 7.59
C GLU A 316 5.02 -24.49 7.99
N THR A 317 6.09 -25.27 7.91
CA THR A 317 7.43 -24.83 8.29
C THR A 317 7.94 -23.73 7.36
N LEU A 318 7.66 -23.82 6.06
CA LEU A 318 8.03 -22.77 5.09
C LEU A 318 7.32 -21.44 5.39
N ALA A 319 6.02 -21.47 5.69
CA ALA A 319 5.26 -20.27 6.06
C ALA A 319 5.83 -19.61 7.33
N LYS A 320 6.09 -20.41 8.37
CA LYS A 320 6.69 -19.93 9.63
C LYS A 320 8.04 -19.28 9.39
N ALA A 321 8.93 -19.97 8.66
CA ALA A 321 10.27 -19.47 8.38
C ALA A 321 10.24 -18.18 7.55
N PHE A 322 9.46 -18.16 6.46
CA PHE A 322 9.36 -16.98 5.59
C PHE A 322 8.87 -15.74 6.36
N LEU A 323 7.78 -15.88 7.13
CA LEU A 323 7.17 -14.76 7.85
C LEU A 323 8.03 -14.28 9.04
N SER A 324 8.85 -15.16 9.63
CA SER A 324 9.65 -14.83 10.82
C SER A 324 11.11 -14.47 10.56
N SER A 325 11.61 -14.63 9.33
CA SER A 325 12.97 -14.21 8.94
C SER A 325 13.02 -13.43 7.61
N PRO A 326 12.90 -14.03 6.40
CA PRO A 326 13.02 -13.29 5.14
C PRO A 326 12.06 -12.09 5.00
N PHE A 327 10.83 -12.22 5.48
CA PHE A 327 9.86 -11.14 5.49
C PHE A 327 10.31 -9.99 6.38
N MET A 328 10.65 -10.28 7.64
CA MET A 328 11.10 -9.27 8.61
C MET A 328 12.41 -8.59 8.20
N ALA A 329 13.30 -9.31 7.49
CA ALA A 329 14.56 -8.77 7.00
C ALA A 329 14.41 -7.90 5.73
N SER A 330 13.41 -8.19 4.88
CA SER A 330 13.28 -7.57 3.55
C SER A 330 12.22 -6.47 3.48
N PHE A 331 11.31 -6.41 4.44
CA PHE A 331 10.15 -5.52 4.41
C PHE A 331 10.04 -4.74 5.72
N ASP A 332 9.38 -3.59 5.66
CA ASP A 332 9.00 -2.85 6.86
C ASP A 332 7.85 -3.57 7.57
N TRP A 333 8.19 -4.64 8.28
CA TRP A 333 7.23 -5.48 8.99
C TRP A 333 6.55 -4.75 10.15
N ARG A 334 6.99 -3.54 10.53
CA ARG A 334 6.33 -2.71 11.56
C ARG A 334 5.10 -1.98 11.01
N ASP A 335 5.03 -1.77 9.70
CA ASP A 335 3.87 -1.19 9.03
C ASP A 335 2.72 -2.20 8.91
N HIS A 336 1.55 -1.84 9.45
CA HIS A 336 0.35 -2.68 9.43
C HIS A 336 -0.10 -3.04 8.01
N LYS A 337 0.04 -2.13 7.05
CA LYS A 337 -0.37 -2.42 5.66
C LYS A 337 0.55 -3.47 5.04
N THR A 338 1.84 -3.39 5.31
CA THR A 338 2.84 -4.37 4.87
C THR A 338 2.60 -5.74 5.52
N GLN A 339 2.30 -5.80 6.82
CA GLN A 339 1.89 -7.02 7.52
C GLN A 339 0.68 -7.68 6.85
N THR A 340 -0.40 -6.91 6.67
CA THR A 340 -1.66 -7.39 6.09
C THR A 340 -1.46 -7.89 4.66
N ASN A 341 -0.68 -7.17 3.84
CA ASN A 341 -0.39 -7.59 2.48
C ASN A 341 0.39 -8.92 2.45
N ALA A 342 1.36 -9.10 3.35
CA ALA A 342 2.17 -10.31 3.37
C ALA A 342 1.38 -11.56 3.78
N THR A 343 0.63 -11.49 4.88
CA THR A 343 -0.22 -12.61 5.34
C THR A 343 -1.29 -12.94 4.31
N ASN A 344 -1.91 -11.93 3.72
CA ASN A 344 -2.92 -12.12 2.68
C ASN A 344 -2.36 -12.75 1.40
N VAL A 345 -1.15 -12.39 0.94
CA VAL A 345 -0.53 -13.01 -0.24
C VAL A 345 -0.35 -14.52 -0.06
N LEU A 346 0.16 -14.95 1.10
CA LEU A 346 0.36 -16.36 1.42
C LEU A 346 -0.98 -17.09 1.56
N ARG A 347 -1.90 -16.55 2.38
CA ARG A 347 -3.24 -17.12 2.60
C ARG A 347 -4.01 -17.29 1.30
N ASN A 348 -3.96 -16.28 0.43
CA ASN A 348 -4.66 -16.28 -0.86
C ASN A 348 -4.09 -17.34 -1.81
N PHE A 349 -2.77 -17.55 -1.80
CA PHE A 349 -2.14 -18.62 -2.57
C PHE A 349 -2.48 -20.01 -2.01
N TYR A 350 -2.44 -20.20 -0.69
CA TYR A 350 -2.82 -21.48 -0.06
C TYR A 350 -4.29 -21.84 -0.31
N ASN A 351 -5.19 -20.87 -0.19
CA ASN A 351 -6.61 -21.06 -0.53
C ASN A 351 -6.80 -21.44 -2.01
N TYR A 352 -5.99 -20.88 -2.91
CA TYR A 352 -5.99 -21.27 -4.32
C TYR A 352 -5.57 -22.74 -4.48
N LEU A 353 -4.47 -23.16 -3.84
CA LEU A 353 -4.03 -24.57 -3.89
C LEU A 353 -5.11 -25.54 -3.40
N MET A 354 -5.80 -25.20 -2.31
CA MET A 354 -6.90 -26.00 -1.77
C MET A 354 -8.13 -26.01 -2.69
N HIS A 355 -8.53 -24.86 -3.22
CA HIS A 355 -9.72 -24.74 -4.07
C HIS A 355 -9.60 -25.52 -5.38
N HIS A 356 -8.38 -25.60 -5.93
CA HIS A 356 -8.10 -26.27 -7.20
C HIS A 356 -7.54 -27.70 -7.05
N ASP A 357 -7.52 -28.25 -5.83
CA ASP A 357 -7.04 -29.60 -5.52
C ASP A 357 -5.66 -29.90 -6.12
N VAL A 358 -4.73 -28.93 -6.02
CA VAL A 358 -3.41 -29.01 -6.67
C VAL A 358 -2.55 -30.11 -6.05
N CYS A 359 -2.62 -30.23 -4.73
CA CYS A 359 -1.81 -31.14 -3.93
C CYS A 359 -2.57 -31.70 -2.73
N PRO A 360 -3.55 -32.62 -2.97
CA PRO A 360 -4.38 -33.21 -1.92
C PRO A 360 -3.55 -33.89 -0.82
N GLU A 361 -2.38 -34.44 -1.16
CA GLU A 361 -1.49 -35.12 -0.21
C GLU A 361 -0.91 -34.19 0.87
N TYR A 362 -0.93 -32.86 0.64
CA TYR A 362 -0.44 -31.85 1.59
C TYR A 362 -1.57 -30.97 2.17
N GLN A 363 -2.83 -31.37 2.03
CA GLN A 363 -3.96 -30.56 2.47
C GLN A 363 -3.88 -30.14 3.95
N ASP A 364 -3.52 -31.08 4.84
CA ASP A 364 -3.35 -30.78 6.27
C ASP A 364 -2.22 -29.78 6.53
N GLN A 365 -1.13 -29.85 5.75
CA GLN A 365 -0.01 -28.91 5.84
C GLN A 365 -0.41 -27.51 5.36
N ILE A 366 -1.22 -27.42 4.30
CA ILE A 366 -1.71 -26.14 3.77
C ILE A 366 -2.66 -25.47 4.77
N ILE A 367 -3.54 -26.23 5.42
CA ILE A 367 -4.43 -25.71 6.47
C ILE A 367 -3.59 -25.10 7.61
N LYS A 368 -2.57 -25.82 8.10
CA LYS A 368 -1.67 -25.29 9.14
C LYS A 368 -0.88 -24.07 8.67
N ALA A 369 -0.48 -24.01 7.40
CA ALA A 369 0.19 -22.83 6.84
C ALA A 369 -0.74 -21.61 6.79
N ILE A 370 -2.04 -21.80 6.57
CA ILE A 370 -3.06 -20.74 6.68
C ILE A 370 -3.19 -20.30 8.15
N GLU A 371 -3.25 -21.23 9.09
CA GLU A 371 -3.29 -20.91 10.54
C GLU A 371 -2.07 -20.09 10.98
N VAL A 372 -0.89 -20.35 10.41
CA VAL A 372 0.32 -19.54 10.63
C VAL A 372 0.14 -18.10 10.12
N CYS A 373 -0.53 -17.91 8.98
CA CYS A 373 -0.81 -16.57 8.46
C CYS A 373 -1.77 -15.80 9.39
N ASP A 374 -2.75 -16.49 9.97
CA ASP A 374 -3.68 -15.92 10.95
C ASP A 374 -2.97 -15.55 12.25
N LEU A 375 -2.12 -16.45 12.75
CA LEU A 375 -1.28 -16.20 13.93
C LEU A 375 -0.35 -15.00 13.71
N ALA A 376 0.26 -14.89 12.53
CA ALA A 376 1.13 -13.78 12.18
C ALA A 376 0.38 -12.43 12.13
N GLU A 377 -0.84 -12.42 11.60
CA GLU A 377 -1.70 -11.23 11.55
C GLU A 377 -2.08 -10.73 12.96
N ASP A 378 -2.25 -11.66 13.92
CA ASP A 378 -2.51 -11.34 15.32
C ASP A 378 -1.25 -10.93 16.12
N GLU A 379 -0.10 -11.53 15.82
CA GLU A 379 1.16 -11.33 16.56
C GLU A 379 1.96 -10.11 16.09
N PHE A 380 2.01 -9.81 14.78
CA PHE A 380 2.86 -8.74 14.25
C PHE A 380 2.55 -7.35 14.84
N PRO A 381 1.28 -6.91 14.97
CA PRO A 381 0.98 -5.61 15.57
C PRO A 381 1.45 -5.50 17.02
N LYS A 382 1.36 -6.60 17.78
CA LYS A 382 1.84 -6.69 19.16
C LYS A 382 3.37 -6.68 19.20
N LEU A 383 4.01 -7.45 18.32
CA LEU A 383 5.46 -7.53 18.20
C LEU A 383 6.05 -6.17 17.82
N ALA A 384 5.45 -5.43 16.89
CA ALA A 384 5.92 -4.09 16.49
C ALA A 384 5.85 -3.09 17.65
N LYS A 385 4.82 -3.16 18.50
CA LYS A 385 4.72 -2.35 19.73
C LYS A 385 5.80 -2.71 20.75
N VAL A 386 6.05 -4.00 20.95
CA VAL A 386 7.09 -4.47 21.87
C VAL A 386 8.47 -4.05 21.36
N ASP A 387 8.75 -4.25 20.08
CA ASP A 387 10.02 -3.87 19.44
C ASP A 387 10.30 -2.36 19.53
N ALA A 388 9.28 -1.52 19.36
CA ALA A 388 9.43 -0.07 19.51
C ALA A 388 9.60 0.40 20.97
N ALA A 389 9.19 -0.41 21.95
CA ALA A 389 9.14 -0.02 23.36
C ALA A 389 10.20 -0.68 24.25
N LEU A 390 10.79 -1.80 23.83
CA LEU A 390 11.92 -2.41 24.52
C LEU A 390 13.14 -1.45 24.50
N PRO A 391 14.02 -1.48 25.54
CA PRO A 391 13.95 -2.32 26.73
C PRO A 391 12.98 -1.80 27.81
N GLY A 392 12.27 -0.69 27.59
CA GLY A 392 11.35 -0.09 28.57
C GLY A 392 12.03 0.95 29.46
N THR A 393 11.25 1.86 30.04
CA THR A 393 11.75 3.03 30.77
C THR A 393 12.49 2.65 32.06
N PHE A 394 12.02 1.63 32.79
CA PHE A 394 12.68 1.10 33.99
C PHE A 394 14.06 0.51 33.67
N ASN A 395 14.16 -0.24 32.57
CA ASN A 395 15.41 -0.82 32.14
C ASN A 395 16.39 0.26 31.63
N VAL A 396 15.89 1.27 30.90
CA VAL A 396 16.69 2.46 30.54
C VAL A 396 17.17 3.19 31.80
N ALA A 397 16.35 3.32 32.83
CA ALA A 397 16.74 3.92 34.10
C ALA A 397 17.87 3.13 34.81
N CYS A 398 17.75 1.81 34.85
CA CYS A 398 18.83 0.93 35.35
C CYS A 398 20.13 1.14 34.56
N SER A 399 20.03 1.27 33.24
CA SER A 399 21.16 1.55 32.35
C SER A 399 21.82 2.88 32.63
N THR A 400 21.03 3.92 32.83
CA THR A 400 21.53 5.26 33.12
C THR A 400 22.30 5.30 34.44
N ILE A 401 21.79 4.64 35.49
CA ILE A 401 22.40 4.68 36.83
C ILE A 401 23.63 3.76 36.93
N HIS A 402 23.54 2.54 36.41
CA HIS A 402 24.50 1.46 36.65
C HIS A 402 25.50 1.24 35.51
N ASN A 403 25.82 2.31 34.76
CA ASN A 403 26.84 2.31 33.71
C ASN A 403 26.54 1.31 32.56
N GLY A 404 25.28 1.29 32.12
CA GLY A 404 24.84 0.56 30.94
C GLY A 404 24.95 1.37 29.64
N ALA A 405 24.36 0.85 28.57
CA ALA A 405 24.31 1.46 27.24
C ALA A 405 23.77 2.90 27.24
N HIS A 406 22.81 3.24 28.11
CA HIS A 406 22.18 4.56 28.18
C HIS A 406 22.82 5.52 29.20
N ALA A 407 23.93 5.15 29.86
CA ALA A 407 24.59 5.98 30.88
C ALA A 407 25.04 7.37 30.38
N ASN A 408 25.43 7.45 29.10
CA ASN A 408 25.93 8.68 28.47
C ASN A 408 24.92 9.33 27.52
N MET A 409 23.69 8.81 27.44
CA MET A 409 22.61 9.42 26.66
C MET A 409 21.89 10.46 27.53
N ARG A 410 21.48 11.57 26.93
CA ARG A 410 20.75 12.64 27.63
C ARG A 410 19.47 12.97 26.86
N PRO A 411 18.42 13.50 27.52
CA PRO A 411 17.22 13.93 26.82
C PRO A 411 17.59 14.99 25.78
N ILE A 412 17.24 14.72 24.52
CA ILE A 412 17.38 15.69 23.42
C ILE A 412 16.07 16.48 23.35
N ASP A 413 16.14 17.77 22.99
CA ASP A 413 14.95 18.58 22.74
C ASP A 413 14.18 18.01 21.54
N PRO A 414 12.96 17.46 21.73
CA PRO A 414 12.20 16.82 20.65
C PRO A 414 11.72 17.82 19.59
N THR A 415 11.85 19.12 19.84
CA THR A 415 11.50 20.19 18.89
C THR A 415 12.67 20.64 18.02
N ALA A 416 13.88 20.11 18.24
CA ALA A 416 15.04 20.51 17.47
C ALA A 416 15.06 19.87 16.06
N ASP A 417 15.36 20.69 15.05
CA ASP A 417 15.28 20.35 13.62
C ASP A 417 16.16 19.16 13.17
N TRP A 418 17.09 18.72 14.01
CA TRP A 418 18.03 17.63 13.73
C TRP A 418 17.67 16.32 14.44
N VAL A 419 16.58 16.28 15.21
CA VAL A 419 16.07 15.08 15.87
C VAL A 419 15.18 14.29 14.91
N ILE A 420 15.50 13.01 14.74
CA ILE A 420 14.74 12.11 13.88
C ILE A 420 13.78 11.28 14.75
N GLU A 421 12.59 10.99 14.22
CA GLU A 421 11.64 10.08 14.86
C GLU A 421 12.30 8.71 15.08
N GLY A 422 12.53 8.33 16.34
CA GLY A 422 13.25 7.10 16.72
C GLY A 422 14.62 7.33 17.37
N ASP A 423 15.10 8.57 17.52
CA ASP A 423 16.31 8.83 18.30
C ASP A 423 16.15 8.41 19.76
N TYR A 424 17.16 7.69 20.30
CA TYR A 424 17.17 7.25 21.69
C TYR A 424 17.25 8.46 22.62
N THR A 425 16.13 8.82 23.24
CA THR A 425 16.11 9.83 24.31
C THR A 425 16.62 9.20 25.60
N GLY A 426 17.77 9.68 26.09
CA GLY A 426 18.26 9.27 27.41
C GLY A 426 17.39 9.85 28.52
N LEU A 427 17.45 9.27 29.72
CA LEU A 427 16.83 9.83 30.92
C LEU A 427 17.77 10.82 31.61
N SER A 428 17.22 11.80 32.33
CA SER A 428 18.01 12.58 33.28
C SER A 428 18.39 11.71 34.48
N ASP A 429 19.53 11.97 35.11
CA ASP A 429 19.99 11.20 36.28
C ASP A 429 18.91 11.19 37.39
N LYS A 430 18.22 12.31 37.59
CA LYS A 430 17.14 12.44 38.57
C LYS A 430 15.92 11.58 38.22
N ASP A 431 15.48 11.61 36.96
CA ASP A 431 14.31 10.83 36.53
C ASP A 431 14.63 9.34 36.56
N ALA A 432 15.83 8.95 36.13
CA ALA A 432 16.32 7.58 36.22
C ALA A 432 16.31 7.08 37.67
N GLU A 433 16.87 7.85 38.62
CA GLU A 433 16.84 7.51 40.04
C GLU A 433 15.40 7.32 40.54
N MET A 434 14.50 8.27 40.25
CA MET A 434 13.10 8.18 40.70
C MET A 434 12.39 6.93 40.15
N ILE A 435 12.56 6.62 38.86
CA ILE A 435 11.98 5.44 38.21
C ILE A 435 12.54 4.15 38.82
N PHE A 436 13.86 4.09 39.02
CA PHE A 436 14.53 2.93 39.61
C PHE A 436 14.04 2.67 41.04
N PHE A 437 14.02 3.69 41.91
CA PHE A 437 13.55 3.54 43.28
C PHE A 437 12.07 3.14 43.35
N ALA A 438 11.22 3.68 42.48
CA ALA A 438 9.82 3.31 42.43
C ALA A 438 9.64 1.83 42.07
N GLY A 439 10.33 1.33 41.04
CA GLY A 439 10.28 -0.08 40.64
C GLY A 439 10.84 -1.03 41.70
N VAL A 440 11.96 -0.68 42.33
CA VAL A 440 12.55 -1.47 43.42
C VAL A 440 11.62 -1.52 44.63
N THR A 441 11.02 -0.39 45.01
CA THR A 441 10.08 -0.33 46.14
C THR A 441 8.81 -1.14 45.88
N ALA A 442 8.33 -1.17 44.64
CA ALA A 442 7.11 -1.85 44.27
C ALA A 442 7.26 -3.38 44.13
N HIS A 443 8.43 -3.87 43.70
CA HIS A 443 8.59 -5.27 43.29
C HIS A 443 9.71 -6.06 43.96
N CYS A 444 10.68 -5.42 44.61
CA CYS A 444 11.81 -6.11 45.23
C CYS A 444 11.53 -6.50 46.69
N SER A 445 12.36 -7.40 47.23
CA SER A 445 12.29 -7.82 48.63
C SER A 445 12.71 -6.69 49.58
N ALA A 446 12.25 -6.74 50.83
CA ALA A 446 12.61 -5.76 51.86
C ALA A 446 14.14 -5.65 52.09
N GLU A 447 14.86 -6.77 51.96
CA GLU A 447 16.33 -6.81 52.09
C GLU A 447 17.00 -6.06 50.94
N GLN A 448 16.58 -6.30 49.70
CA GLN A 448 17.09 -5.61 48.52
C GLN A 448 16.78 -4.11 48.58
N ILE A 449 15.58 -3.72 49.01
CA ILE A 449 15.18 -2.32 49.18
C ILE A 449 16.10 -1.64 50.21
N ALA A 450 16.33 -2.27 51.37
CA ALA A 450 17.18 -1.73 52.42
C ALA A 450 18.63 -1.52 51.96
N GLU A 451 19.17 -2.47 51.21
CA GLU A 451 20.52 -2.37 50.63
C GLU A 451 20.61 -1.20 49.65
N VAL A 452 19.66 -1.10 48.71
CA VAL A 452 19.63 -0.02 47.70
C VAL A 452 19.55 1.36 48.39
N VAL A 453 18.68 1.51 49.40
CA VAL A 453 18.53 2.76 50.16
C VAL A 453 19.80 3.11 50.93
N SER A 454 20.48 2.12 51.51
CA SER A 454 21.73 2.35 52.25
C SER A 454 22.84 2.89 51.34
N ILE A 455 22.98 2.33 50.14
CA ILE A 455 23.98 2.71 49.14
C ILE A 455 23.65 4.10 48.56
N ALA A 456 22.37 4.37 48.29
CA ALA A 456 21.91 5.67 47.82
C ALA A 456 22.22 6.81 48.81
N THR A 457 22.11 6.53 50.12
CA THR A 457 22.37 7.51 51.18
C THR A 457 23.82 8.01 51.17
N VAL A 458 24.77 7.16 50.76
CA VAL A 458 26.19 7.52 50.61
C VAL A 458 26.55 7.97 49.19
N LYS A 459 25.57 8.19 48.32
CA LYS A 459 25.74 8.47 46.88
C LYS A 459 26.58 7.42 46.15
N GLY A 460 26.54 6.17 46.63
CA GLY A 460 27.15 5.02 45.98
C GLY A 460 26.26 4.47 44.87
N ARG A 461 26.78 3.48 44.14
CA ARG A 461 26.03 2.72 43.12
C ARG A 461 26.25 1.23 43.35
N LEU A 462 25.23 0.41 43.05
CA LEU A 462 25.39 -1.04 43.03
C LEU A 462 26.32 -1.43 41.88
N GLU A 463 27.23 -2.37 42.15
CA GLU A 463 28.14 -2.92 41.16
C GLU A 463 27.42 -3.96 40.28
N THR A 464 27.71 -3.92 38.99
CA THR A 464 27.23 -4.92 38.02
C THR A 464 28.14 -6.15 38.11
N VAL A 465 27.57 -7.28 38.52
CA VAL A 465 28.30 -8.56 38.73
C VAL A 465 28.19 -9.51 37.55
N LEU A 466 27.23 -9.28 36.65
CA LEU A 466 27.03 -10.08 35.45
C LEU A 466 26.67 -9.18 34.28
N GLU A 467 27.25 -9.46 33.11
CA GLU A 467 26.88 -8.91 31.82
C GLU A 467 26.95 -10.05 30.80
N GLU A 468 25.80 -10.41 30.21
CA GLU A 468 25.72 -11.54 29.29
C GLU A 468 24.74 -11.25 28.13
N GLN A 469 25.18 -11.44 26.89
CA GLN A 469 24.30 -11.44 25.72
C GLN A 469 23.63 -12.82 25.57
N MET A 470 22.30 -12.83 25.64
CA MET A 470 21.50 -14.05 25.57
C MET A 470 20.21 -13.86 24.76
N GLY A 471 19.74 -14.95 24.16
CA GLY A 471 18.38 -15.02 23.65
C GLY A 471 17.42 -15.28 24.79
N LEU A 472 16.26 -14.64 24.74
CA LEU A 472 15.18 -14.77 25.71
C LEU A 472 13.90 -15.19 24.97
N GLU A 473 13.15 -16.11 25.56
CA GLU A 473 11.79 -16.45 25.14
C GLU A 473 10.84 -16.15 26.30
N VAL A 474 9.80 -15.38 26.02
CA VAL A 474 8.75 -15.03 26.99
C VAL A 474 7.93 -16.28 27.30
N VAL A 475 7.82 -16.63 28.58
CA VAL A 475 7.03 -17.77 29.08
C VAL A 475 5.77 -17.29 29.77
N GLY A 476 5.79 -16.08 30.34
CA GLY A 476 4.64 -15.50 31.02
C GLY A 476 4.80 -14.00 31.25
N VAL A 477 3.67 -13.38 31.58
CA VAL A 477 3.55 -11.96 31.90
C VAL A 477 2.76 -11.85 33.20
N GLU A 478 3.30 -11.15 34.18
CA GLU A 478 2.61 -10.79 35.42
C GLU A 478 2.38 -9.28 35.43
N HIS A 479 1.12 -8.87 35.33
CA HIS A 479 0.71 -7.47 35.40
C HIS A 479 0.90 -6.88 36.81
N THR A 480 0.85 -5.55 36.91
CA THR A 480 1.07 -4.82 38.17
C THR A 480 0.21 -5.36 39.32
N SER A 481 0.85 -5.79 40.41
CA SER A 481 0.17 -6.34 41.60
C SER A 481 -0.59 -5.25 42.38
N ASP A 482 -1.59 -5.64 43.19
CA ASP A 482 -2.35 -4.65 43.98
C ASP A 482 -1.50 -3.91 45.01
N GLN A 483 -0.42 -4.54 45.49
CA GLN A 483 0.57 -3.90 46.36
C GLN A 483 1.41 -2.88 45.59
N ALA A 484 1.89 -3.24 44.40
CA ALA A 484 2.63 -2.32 43.53
C ALA A 484 1.76 -1.12 43.10
N LYS A 485 0.46 -1.34 42.81
CA LYS A 485 -0.49 -0.27 42.53
C LYS A 485 -0.60 0.75 43.66
N GLN A 486 -0.46 0.34 44.93
CA GLN A 486 -0.48 1.29 46.04
C GLN A 486 0.73 2.22 46.01
N VAL A 487 1.90 1.71 45.62
CA VAL A 487 3.12 2.50 45.45
C VAL A 487 2.98 3.48 44.29
N TYR A 488 2.51 3.00 43.12
CA TYR A 488 2.37 3.85 41.94
C TYR A 488 1.23 4.89 42.03
N ASN A 489 0.23 4.66 42.88
CA ASN A 489 -0.88 5.60 43.11
C ASN A 489 -0.59 6.64 44.21
N ASP A 490 0.59 6.61 44.85
CA ASP A 490 1.00 7.63 45.81
C ASP A 490 1.06 9.00 45.10
N ASP A 491 0.53 10.05 45.73
CA ASP A 491 0.47 11.41 45.16
C ASP A 491 1.85 11.98 44.77
N ARG A 492 2.95 11.40 45.28
CA ARG A 492 4.33 11.77 44.91
C ARG A 492 4.81 11.14 43.59
N ILE A 493 4.16 10.06 43.15
CA ILE A 493 4.53 9.26 41.97
C ILE A 493 3.46 9.38 40.89
N LYS A 494 2.19 9.43 41.29
CA LYS A 494 1.04 9.59 40.42
C LYS A 494 1.17 10.88 39.61
N ASP A 495 0.86 10.80 38.32
CA ASP A 495 0.97 11.88 37.33
C ASP A 495 2.40 12.39 37.05
N THR A 496 3.42 11.60 37.38
CA THR A 496 4.83 11.85 36.99
C THR A 496 5.24 11.04 35.75
N ILE A 497 6.51 11.10 35.37
CA ILE A 497 7.11 10.27 34.30
C ILE A 497 7.14 8.77 34.65
N ILE A 498 6.93 8.41 35.92
CA ILE A 498 6.99 7.02 36.41
C ILE A 498 5.74 6.27 35.98
N LYS A 499 5.93 5.23 35.17
CA LYS A 499 4.87 4.30 34.76
C LYS A 499 4.81 3.10 35.70
N SER A 500 3.61 2.53 35.87
CA SER A 500 3.45 1.27 36.61
C SER A 500 4.13 0.12 35.88
N THR A 501 4.88 -0.70 36.61
CA THR A 501 5.56 -1.87 36.04
C THR A 501 4.96 -3.17 36.56
N GLY A 502 5.15 -4.22 35.77
CA GLY A 502 4.92 -5.61 36.14
C GLY A 502 6.18 -6.43 35.92
N LYS A 503 6.04 -7.76 35.82
CA LYS A 503 7.14 -8.68 35.57
C LYS A 503 6.96 -9.40 34.23
N LEU A 504 7.99 -9.31 33.39
CA LEU A 504 8.17 -10.15 32.22
C LEU A 504 8.96 -11.40 32.63
N ILE A 505 8.39 -12.58 32.38
CA ILE A 505 9.01 -13.86 32.73
C ILE A 505 9.55 -14.51 31.48
N CYS A 506 10.85 -14.71 31.44
CA CYS A 506 11.56 -15.30 30.31
C CYS A 506 12.29 -16.57 30.73
N LYS A 507 12.61 -17.40 29.73
CA LYS A 507 13.62 -18.46 29.81
C LYS A 507 14.70 -18.20 28.77
N ARG A 508 15.87 -18.82 28.94
CA ARG A 508 16.95 -18.71 27.94
C ARG A 508 16.53 -19.40 26.63
N TRP A 509 16.65 -18.67 25.54
CA TRP A 509 16.42 -19.16 24.19
C TRP A 509 17.74 -19.17 23.41
N LYS A 510 18.01 -20.29 22.73
CA LYS A 510 19.16 -20.40 21.82
C LYS A 510 18.67 -20.09 20.43
N MET A 511 19.19 -19.01 19.85
CA MET A 511 18.96 -18.69 18.44
C MET A 511 19.45 -19.86 17.56
N PRO A 512 18.58 -20.42 16.69
CA PRO A 512 18.97 -21.39 15.69
C PRO A 512 20.09 -20.88 14.80
N ASN A 513 20.99 -21.78 14.39
CA ASN A 513 22.17 -21.48 13.55
C ASN A 513 23.07 -20.32 14.07
N ALA A 514 22.99 -19.98 15.35
CA ALA A 514 23.92 -19.03 15.96
C ALA A 514 25.36 -19.55 15.81
N ARG A 515 26.27 -18.65 15.39
CA ARG A 515 27.69 -18.99 15.22
C ARG A 515 28.22 -19.64 16.51
N PRO A 516 28.97 -20.75 16.41
CA PRO A 516 29.59 -21.37 17.58
C PRO A 516 30.39 -20.32 18.35
N ARG A 517 30.12 -20.20 19.65
CA ARG A 517 30.94 -19.38 20.55
C ARG A 517 32.17 -20.20 20.91
N ASP A 518 33.33 -19.55 20.95
CA ASP A 518 34.60 -20.16 21.40
C ASP A 518 34.60 -20.26 22.93
N ILE A 519 33.78 -21.17 23.47
CA ILE A 519 33.62 -21.42 24.90
C ILE A 519 33.84 -22.92 25.20
N PRO A 520 34.41 -23.26 26.38
CA PRO A 520 34.64 -24.65 26.78
C PRO A 520 33.35 -25.49 26.80
N GLU A 521 33.46 -26.80 26.53
CA GLU A 521 32.31 -27.72 26.51
C GLU A 521 31.56 -27.77 27.84
N ASP A 522 32.28 -27.75 28.97
CA ASP A 522 31.67 -27.70 30.31
C ASP A 522 30.76 -26.46 30.47
N THR A 523 31.19 -25.31 29.92
CA THR A 523 30.38 -24.08 29.91
C THR A 523 29.14 -24.23 29.02
N ILE A 524 29.23 -24.99 27.92
CA ILE A 524 28.08 -25.29 27.05
C ILE A 524 27.07 -26.16 27.79
N GLU A 525 27.52 -27.17 28.54
CA GLU A 525 26.67 -28.03 29.36
C GLU A 525 25.97 -27.23 30.48
N ASP A 526 26.71 -26.35 31.16
CA ASP A 526 26.14 -25.44 32.17
C ASP A 526 25.07 -24.52 31.57
N LEU A 527 25.32 -23.94 30.40
CA LEU A 527 24.35 -23.10 29.70
C LEU A 527 23.11 -23.91 29.25
N ARG A 528 23.29 -25.17 28.84
CA ARG A 528 22.18 -26.08 28.54
C ARG A 528 21.35 -26.37 29.79
N ALA A 529 21.98 -26.60 30.93
CA ALA A 529 21.31 -26.86 32.20
C ALA A 529 20.48 -25.65 32.67
N LYS A 530 20.97 -24.42 32.40
CA LYS A 530 20.27 -23.16 32.71
C LYS A 530 19.17 -22.78 31.72
N ARG A 531 18.90 -23.58 30.67
CA ARG A 531 17.91 -23.23 29.64
C ARG A 531 16.50 -23.01 30.21
N SER A 532 16.14 -23.80 31.21
CA SER A 532 14.86 -23.71 31.92
C SER A 532 14.87 -22.73 33.09
N GLU A 533 15.95 -21.98 33.30
CA GLU A 533 16.03 -20.96 34.34
C GLU A 533 14.96 -19.88 34.08
N ARG A 534 14.14 -19.63 35.11
CA ARG A 534 13.16 -18.55 35.11
C ARG A 534 13.88 -17.23 35.37
N LEU A 535 13.82 -16.31 34.41
CA LEU A 535 14.35 -14.97 34.49
C LEU A 535 13.19 -13.97 34.60
N GLU A 536 13.29 -13.03 35.52
CA GLU A 536 12.25 -12.01 35.77
C GLU A 536 12.82 -10.63 35.48
N PHE A 537 12.11 -9.84 34.69
CA PHE A 537 12.48 -8.47 34.33
C PHE A 537 11.32 -7.53 34.62
N LEU A 538 11.60 -6.36 35.19
CA LEU A 538 10.58 -5.33 35.37
C LEU A 538 10.37 -4.57 34.06
N MET A 539 9.11 -4.35 33.71
CA MET A 539 8.70 -3.76 32.44
C MET A 539 7.40 -2.98 32.61
N GLU A 540 7.21 -1.90 31.87
CA GLU A 540 5.99 -1.09 31.92
C GLU A 540 4.75 -1.87 31.47
N GLU A 541 3.63 -1.59 32.14
CA GLU A 541 2.33 -2.22 31.89
C GLU A 541 1.87 -2.12 30.42
N GLU A 542 2.14 -0.98 29.76
CA GLU A 542 1.84 -0.74 28.34
C GLU A 542 2.57 -1.73 27.41
N ILE A 543 3.81 -2.08 27.75
CA ILE A 543 4.63 -3.04 26.99
C ILE A 543 4.13 -4.45 27.28
N LEU A 544 3.90 -4.76 28.56
CA LEU A 544 3.42 -6.07 29.00
C LEU A 544 2.08 -6.47 28.37
N GLN A 545 1.18 -5.51 28.13
CA GLN A 545 -0.08 -5.75 27.41
C GLN A 545 0.11 -6.25 25.97
N SER A 546 1.27 -5.96 25.36
CA SER A 546 1.63 -6.40 24.01
C SER A 546 2.57 -7.62 24.03
N CYS A 547 3.09 -8.02 25.18
CA CYS A 547 3.88 -9.25 25.33
C CYS A 547 2.99 -10.49 25.34
N TYR A 548 3.47 -11.58 24.76
CA TYR A 548 2.75 -12.87 24.72
C TYR A 548 3.74 -14.04 24.85
N PRO A 549 3.30 -15.20 25.38
CA PRO A 549 4.15 -16.39 25.45
C PRO A 549 4.68 -16.82 24.08
N GLY A 550 5.96 -17.20 24.03
CA GLY A 550 6.64 -17.61 22.81
C GLY A 550 7.35 -16.48 22.06
N LEU A 551 7.03 -15.19 22.33
CA LEU A 551 7.80 -14.05 21.81
C LEU A 551 9.28 -14.22 22.18
N LYS A 552 10.18 -13.99 21.24
CA LYS A 552 11.63 -14.16 21.46
C LYS A 552 12.38 -12.90 21.11
N PHE A 553 13.52 -12.68 21.75
CA PHE A 553 14.39 -11.55 21.44
C PHE A 553 15.82 -11.82 21.90
N SER A 554 16.79 -11.15 21.27
CA SER A 554 18.19 -11.11 21.73
C SER A 554 18.41 -9.87 22.56
N ALA A 555 19.02 -10.01 23.74
CA ALA A 555 19.29 -8.91 24.65
C ALA A 555 20.59 -9.07 25.43
N VAL A 556 21.15 -7.94 25.85
CA VAL A 556 22.22 -7.87 26.85
C VAL A 556 21.56 -7.76 28.21
N VAL A 557 21.76 -8.78 29.04
CA VAL A 557 21.21 -8.83 30.41
C VAL A 557 22.33 -8.52 31.39
N LYS A 558 22.03 -7.62 32.33
CA LYS A 558 22.93 -7.27 33.43
C LYS A 558 22.32 -7.64 34.77
N GLN A 559 23.18 -8.00 35.73
CA GLN A 559 22.77 -8.29 37.11
C GLN A 559 23.58 -7.44 38.10
N LEU A 560 22.90 -6.84 39.08
CA LEU A 560 23.52 -6.11 40.18
C LEU A 560 23.91 -7.05 41.34
N SER A 561 24.81 -6.59 42.21
CA SER A 561 25.29 -7.34 43.38
C SER A 561 24.18 -7.84 44.31
N ASN A 562 23.05 -7.12 44.38
CA ASN A 562 21.86 -7.47 45.16
C ASN A 562 20.88 -8.42 44.43
N GLY A 563 21.26 -8.94 43.26
CA GLY A 563 20.50 -9.92 42.50
C GLY A 563 19.45 -9.35 41.52
N ILE A 564 19.27 -8.02 41.45
CA ILE A 564 18.35 -7.41 40.47
C ILE A 564 18.90 -7.60 39.06
N LYS A 565 18.09 -8.19 38.18
CA LYS A 565 18.37 -8.39 36.76
C LYS A 565 17.57 -7.39 35.92
N TRP A 566 18.18 -6.88 34.85
CA TRP A 566 17.54 -5.91 33.96
C TRP A 566 18.11 -6.03 32.54
N ILE A 567 17.38 -5.49 31.56
CA ILE A 567 17.73 -5.57 30.13
C ILE A 567 18.48 -4.28 29.72
N ASP A 568 19.77 -4.38 29.39
CA ASP A 568 20.58 -3.21 29.00
C ASP A 568 20.29 -2.69 27.61
N SER A 569 20.27 -3.60 26.66
CA SER A 569 19.92 -3.33 25.28
C SER A 569 19.32 -4.60 24.66
N PHE A 570 18.62 -4.42 23.55
CA PHE A 570 18.11 -5.53 22.76
C PHE A 570 18.48 -5.33 21.29
N ASP A 571 18.59 -6.42 20.55
CA ASP A 571 19.02 -6.40 19.14
C ASP A 571 17.81 -6.55 18.19
N PHE A 572 17.09 -7.66 18.34
CA PHE A 572 16.00 -8.05 17.43
C PHE A 572 14.93 -8.82 18.20
N THR A 573 13.68 -8.62 17.78
CA THR A 573 12.51 -9.36 18.25
C THR A 573 12.04 -10.37 17.20
N TYR A 574 11.45 -11.47 17.65
CA TYR A 574 10.97 -12.57 16.83
C TYR A 574 9.61 -13.08 17.33
N PRO A 575 8.70 -13.48 16.42
CA PRO A 575 7.39 -13.99 16.78
C PRO A 575 7.44 -15.38 17.45
N SER A 576 6.30 -15.84 17.96
CA SER A 576 6.22 -17.14 18.64
C SER A 576 6.57 -18.32 17.73
N PHE A 577 6.22 -18.19 16.45
CA PHE A 577 6.45 -19.20 15.42
C PHE A 577 7.81 -19.10 14.72
N PHE A 578 8.75 -18.29 15.23
CA PHE A 578 10.10 -18.19 14.65
C PHE A 578 10.72 -19.56 14.41
N THR A 579 11.04 -19.83 13.16
CA THR A 579 11.56 -21.12 12.70
C THR A 579 12.65 -20.86 11.68
N TRP A 580 13.87 -21.33 11.97
CA TRP A 580 14.96 -21.29 11.01
C TRP A 580 14.96 -22.58 10.19
N ILE A 581 15.15 -22.44 8.88
CA ILE A 581 15.34 -23.58 7.96
C ILE A 581 16.58 -23.37 7.09
N PRO A 582 17.20 -24.46 6.57
CA PRO A 582 18.40 -24.36 5.72
C PRO A 582 18.24 -23.50 4.46
N ASN A 583 17.01 -23.25 4.00
CA ASN A 583 16.74 -22.35 2.87
C ASN A 583 17.27 -20.93 3.11
N GLU A 584 17.50 -20.51 4.36
CA GLU A 584 18.12 -19.20 4.65
C GLU A 584 19.57 -19.09 4.18
N ASP A 585 20.31 -20.21 4.15
CA ASP A 585 21.70 -20.25 3.67
C ASP A 585 21.77 -20.54 2.17
N PHE A 586 20.64 -20.82 1.51
CA PHE A 586 20.60 -21.12 0.10
C PHE A 586 20.88 -19.86 -0.73
N PRO A 587 21.90 -19.85 -1.60
CA PRO A 587 22.27 -18.68 -2.38
C PRO A 587 21.25 -18.46 -3.50
N PHE A 588 20.11 -17.84 -3.17
CA PHE A 588 19.22 -17.33 -4.20
C PHE A 588 19.94 -16.21 -4.92
N PRO A 589 20.04 -16.23 -6.25
CA PRO A 589 20.62 -15.12 -7.00
C PRO A 589 19.91 -13.84 -6.57
N GLU A 590 20.65 -12.89 -5.99
CA GLU A 590 20.10 -11.57 -5.74
C GLU A 590 19.49 -11.06 -7.03
N GLN A 591 18.30 -10.46 -6.96
CA GLN A 591 17.71 -9.78 -8.10
C GLN A 591 18.76 -8.81 -8.63
N GLY A 592 19.35 -9.13 -9.78
CA GLY A 592 20.47 -8.37 -10.33
C GLY A 592 20.12 -6.88 -10.36
N ALA A 593 21.14 -6.04 -10.10
CA ALA A 593 21.00 -4.60 -9.92
C ALA A 593 19.97 -3.99 -10.88
N PRO A 594 19.11 -3.06 -10.42
CA PRO A 594 18.05 -2.50 -11.24
C PRO A 594 18.59 -2.08 -12.59
N LYS A 595 18.03 -2.63 -13.67
CA LYS A 595 18.39 -2.26 -15.05
C LYS A 595 18.41 -0.73 -15.15
N ALA A 596 19.34 -0.16 -15.92
CA ALA A 596 19.56 1.29 -15.98
C ALA A 596 18.29 2.12 -16.22
N TRP A 597 17.27 1.57 -16.89
CA TRP A 597 15.98 2.24 -17.09
C TRP A 597 15.09 2.26 -15.82
N MET A 598 15.17 1.24 -14.95
CA MET A 598 14.50 1.20 -13.64
C MET A 598 15.18 2.15 -12.66
N ALA A 599 16.51 2.22 -12.67
CA ALA A 599 17.25 3.23 -11.91
C ALA A 599 16.86 4.65 -12.33
N ARG A 600 16.77 4.93 -13.64
CA ARG A 600 16.28 6.22 -14.17
C ARG A 600 14.83 6.52 -13.77
N GLN A 601 13.96 5.52 -13.69
CA GLN A 601 12.57 5.69 -13.22
C GLN A 601 12.51 6.00 -11.72
N MET A 602 13.31 5.30 -10.91
CA MET A 602 13.42 5.55 -9.48
C MET A 602 14.02 6.93 -9.19
N GLU A 603 15.09 7.33 -9.90
CA GLU A 603 15.65 8.69 -9.84
C GLU A 603 14.60 9.75 -10.22
N LYS A 604 13.77 9.47 -11.23
CA LYS A 604 12.71 10.39 -11.66
C LYS A 604 11.62 10.55 -10.61
N GLN A 605 11.22 9.46 -9.94
CA GLN A 605 10.26 9.51 -8.82
C GLN A 605 10.87 10.18 -7.57
N GLN A 606 12.17 9.98 -7.31
CA GLN A 606 12.89 10.69 -6.24
C GLN A 606 13.01 12.18 -6.52
N ASN A 607 13.26 12.57 -7.78
CA ASN A 607 13.28 13.97 -8.20
C ASN A 607 11.88 14.60 -8.18
N GLU A 608 10.83 13.87 -8.55
CA GLU A 608 9.46 14.37 -8.43
C GLU A 608 9.05 14.58 -6.96
N ARG A 609 9.55 13.76 -6.02
CA ARG A 609 9.38 13.98 -4.57
C ARG A 609 10.23 15.12 -4.01
N SER A 610 11.41 15.38 -4.56
CA SER A 610 12.27 16.50 -4.12
C SER A 610 11.84 17.85 -4.67
N VAL A 611 11.17 17.87 -5.83
CA VAL A 611 10.58 19.09 -6.43
C VAL A 611 9.38 19.58 -5.61
N VAL A 612 8.55 18.68 -5.06
CA VAL A 612 7.43 19.06 -4.17
C VAL A 612 7.93 19.71 -2.87
N ARG A 613 9.15 19.41 -2.43
CA ARG A 613 9.74 19.98 -1.19
C ARG A 613 10.44 21.32 -1.41
N ARG A 614 10.71 21.72 -2.66
CA ARG A 614 11.43 22.96 -3.00
C ARG A 614 10.53 24.12 -3.44
N GLU A 615 9.24 23.88 -3.68
CA GLU A 615 8.32 24.95 -4.10
C GLU A 615 7.73 25.78 -2.94
N ASP A 616 7.94 25.38 -1.67
CA ASP A 616 7.47 26.13 -0.48
C ASP A 616 8.57 26.96 0.22
N GLU A 617 9.81 26.97 -0.27
CA GLU A 617 10.88 27.81 0.29
C GLU A 617 11.43 28.78 -0.76
N GLY A 618 10.82 29.95 -0.85
CA GLY A 618 11.35 31.04 -1.65
C GLY A 618 10.48 32.29 -1.69
N ALA A 619 10.66 33.17 -0.71
CA ALA A 619 10.97 34.59 -0.90
C ALA A 619 10.56 35.41 0.34
N ASP A 620 11.55 35.85 1.12
CA ASP A 620 11.58 37.18 1.74
C ASP A 620 13.01 37.48 2.19
N GLU A 621 13.89 37.72 1.22
CA GLU A 621 15.04 38.60 1.44
C GLU A 621 14.55 40.05 1.27
N MET A 622 14.60 40.82 2.35
CA MET A 622 14.50 42.28 2.30
C MET A 622 15.75 42.87 2.97
N PRO A 623 16.29 43.99 2.45
CA PRO A 623 17.68 44.38 2.59
C PRO A 623 17.94 45.33 3.77
N GLU A 624 18.97 45.06 4.55
CA GLU A 624 20.25 45.81 4.68
C GLU A 624 21.13 45.17 5.76
#